data_AF-A0AAU9SM62-F1
#
_entry.id   AF-A0AAU9SM62-F1
#
_cell.length_a   1.000
_cell.length_b   1.000
_cell.length_c   1.000
_cell.angle_alpha   90.00
_cell.angle_beta   90.00
_cell.angle_gamma   90.00
#
_symmetry.space_group_name_H-M   'P 1'
#
loop_
_entity.id
_entity.type
_entity.pdbx_description
1 polymer ?
#
loop_
_entity_poly.entity_id
_entity_poly.type
_entity_poly.pdbx_seq_one_letter_code
_entity_poly.pdbx_strand_id
1 'polypeptide(L)'
;SFGFKGHSPELGLSYGDRPFPPLVSLYGRIGLHRYNLLQDTKFRLERMVKYVSTIGSPARSYYITLKAVDGSSHNIFEVKVSEDRVNAFALMCNIARIRGDTSPLKGVILMDDSLPEWPPQEDPFEKHYLAKDSELADNDEWIRLYVKLAVAKSGRASEIDFENLKVAMDASDEGLNAKKADFYIRYRDLHEDHDHVTIVRRSFVQDNGILNLVGRTRSLESIPEKPTFAC
;
A
#
# COMPACT_ATOMS: atom_id res chain seq x y z
N SER A 1 4.18 2.70 38.11
CA SER A 1 3.00 1.94 37.66
C SER A 1 1.98 2.91 37.07
N PHE A 2 1.81 2.93 35.76
CA PHE A 2 0.76 3.72 35.12
C PHE A 2 -0.51 2.88 35.02
N GLY A 3 -1.48 3.17 35.88
CA GLY A 3 -2.78 2.52 35.88
C GLY A 3 -3.65 3.07 34.77
N PHE A 4 -4.17 2.17 33.93
CA PHE A 4 -5.28 2.48 33.04
C PHE A 4 -6.54 2.66 33.88
N LYS A 5 -6.88 3.91 34.20
CA LYS A 5 -8.20 4.26 34.71
C LYS A 5 -9.17 4.12 33.54
N GLY A 6 -9.93 3.03 33.54
CA GLY A 6 -11.00 2.81 32.60
C GLY A 6 -12.07 3.88 32.77
N HIS A 7 -12.14 4.80 31.83
CA HIS A 7 -13.33 5.53 31.42
C HIS A 7 -13.08 6.04 30.01
N SER A 8 -13.76 5.47 29.02
CA SER A 8 -14.11 6.21 27.82
C SER A 8 -15.53 5.83 27.45
N PRO A 9 -16.42 6.83 27.37
CA PRO A 9 -17.81 6.59 27.05
C PRO A 9 -17.92 6.10 25.61
N GLU A 10 -18.91 5.23 25.43
CA GLU A 10 -19.55 4.86 24.18
C GLU A 10 -19.43 5.96 23.12
N LEU A 11 -18.76 5.64 22.01
CA LEU A 11 -19.09 6.09 20.66
C LEU A 11 -18.31 5.20 19.68
N GLY A 12 -18.53 3.89 19.81
CA GLY A 12 -18.30 2.97 18.70
C GLY A 12 -19.39 3.24 17.68
N LEU A 13 -19.10 4.09 16.68
CA LEU A 13 -19.98 4.23 15.53
C LEU A 13 -19.95 2.91 14.76
N SER A 14 -20.87 2.00 15.12
CA SER A 14 -21.28 0.89 14.27
C SER A 14 -22.00 1.52 13.08
N TYR A 15 -21.27 1.76 11.99
CA TYR A 15 -21.86 2.13 10.72
C TYR A 15 -22.67 0.93 10.20
N GLY A 16 -23.96 0.90 10.51
CA GLY A 16 -24.93 0.05 9.81
C GLY A 16 -24.99 0.46 8.33
N ASP A 17 -25.01 -0.55 7.46
CA ASP A 17 -25.24 -0.58 6.00
C ASP A 17 -24.60 0.48 5.08
N ARG A 18 -23.78 1.41 5.59
CA ARG A 18 -22.99 2.29 4.74
C ARG A 18 -21.78 1.55 4.18
N PRO A 19 -21.49 1.68 2.87
CA PRO A 19 -20.28 1.11 2.30
C PRO A 19 -19.07 1.69 3.03
N PHE A 20 -18.08 0.83 3.28
CA PHE A 20 -16.83 1.25 3.90
C PHE A 20 -16.16 2.32 3.01
N PRO A 21 -15.57 3.38 3.60
CA PRO A 21 -14.84 4.36 2.79
C PRO A 21 -13.80 3.65 1.92
N PRO A 22 -13.69 3.96 0.61
CA PRO A 22 -12.79 3.24 -0.30
C PRO A 22 -11.35 3.15 0.22
N LEU A 23 -10.85 4.22 0.83
CA LEU A 23 -9.52 4.27 1.44
C LEU A 23 -9.33 3.26 2.58
N VAL A 24 -10.35 3.05 3.42
CA VAL A 24 -10.29 2.07 4.52
C VAL A 24 -10.23 0.64 3.96
N SER A 25 -10.91 0.37 2.85
CA SER A 25 -10.81 -0.91 2.15
C SER A 25 -9.40 -1.12 1.57
N LEU A 26 -8.76 -0.08 1.03
CA LEU A 26 -7.35 -0.16 0.61
C LEU A 26 -6.43 -0.46 1.79
N TYR A 27 -6.65 0.17 2.95
CA TYR A 27 -5.87 -0.11 4.17
C TYR A 27 -6.05 -1.55 4.67
N GLY A 28 -7.25 -2.12 4.57
CA GLY A 28 -7.47 -3.54 4.84
C GLY A 28 -6.63 -4.44 3.92
N ARG A 29 -6.55 -4.10 2.62
CA ARG A 29 -5.74 -4.84 1.64
C ARG A 29 -4.24 -4.71 1.87
N ILE A 30 -3.75 -3.59 2.42
CA ILE A 30 -2.33 -3.47 2.86
C ILE A 30 -2.02 -4.55 3.90
N GLY A 31 -2.92 -4.75 4.87
CA GLY A 31 -2.74 -5.79 5.89
C GLY A 31 -2.65 -7.19 5.29
N LEU A 32 -3.53 -7.52 4.35
CA LEU A 32 -3.46 -8.80 3.65
C LEU A 32 -2.19 -8.95 2.82
N HIS A 33 -1.78 -7.91 2.10
CA HIS A 33 -0.51 -7.93 1.35
C HIS A 33 0.67 -8.18 2.28
N ARG A 34 0.73 -7.49 3.43
CA ARG A 34 1.76 -7.71 4.46
C ARG A 34 1.76 -9.17 4.93
N TYR A 35 0.60 -9.71 5.26
CA TYR A 35 0.49 -11.08 5.77
C TYR A 35 0.93 -12.10 4.71
N ASN A 36 0.41 -11.97 3.48
CA ASN A 36 0.75 -12.82 2.34
C ASN A 36 2.25 -12.83 2.06
N LEU A 37 2.90 -11.67 2.08
CA LEU A 37 4.33 -11.57 1.83
C LEU A 37 5.19 -12.13 2.97
N LEU A 38 4.70 -12.15 4.20
CA LEU A 38 5.42 -12.70 5.36
C LEU A 38 5.20 -14.20 5.55
N GLN A 39 4.02 -14.71 5.22
CA GLN A 39 3.59 -16.09 5.47
C GLN A 39 3.54 -16.93 4.20
N ASP A 40 3.86 -16.35 3.04
CA ASP A 40 3.76 -16.99 1.73
C ASP A 40 2.35 -17.55 1.45
N THR A 41 1.33 -16.70 1.67
CA THR A 41 -0.09 -17.03 1.47
C THR A 41 -0.73 -16.18 0.38
N LYS A 42 -1.96 -16.51 -0.04
CA LYS A 42 -2.70 -15.80 -1.10
C LYS A 42 -4.09 -15.34 -0.64
N PHE A 43 -4.19 -14.86 0.60
CA PHE A 43 -5.44 -14.33 1.13
C PHE A 43 -5.94 -13.12 0.33
N ARG A 44 -7.17 -13.23 -0.16
CA ARG A 44 -7.91 -12.17 -0.85
C ARG A 44 -9.01 -11.61 0.06
N LEU A 45 -9.27 -10.31 -0.05
CA LEU A 45 -10.33 -9.67 0.71
C LEU A 45 -11.71 -10.22 0.30
N GLU A 46 -12.42 -10.85 1.23
CA GLU A 46 -13.81 -11.28 1.03
C GLU A 46 -14.76 -10.13 1.38
N ARG A 47 -14.62 -9.57 2.59
CA ARG A 47 -15.41 -8.41 3.03
C ARG A 47 -14.80 -7.67 4.20
N MET A 48 -15.08 -6.37 4.28
CA MET A 48 -14.81 -5.57 5.47
C MET A 48 -15.84 -5.88 6.56
N VAL A 49 -15.42 -5.96 7.82
CA VAL A 49 -16.31 -6.27 8.95
C VAL A 49 -16.56 -5.04 9.82
N LYS A 50 -15.50 -4.38 10.27
CA LYS A 50 -15.57 -3.14 11.04
C LYS A 50 -14.23 -2.43 11.00
N TYR A 51 -14.23 -1.14 11.31
CA TYR A 51 -13.00 -0.42 11.60
C TYR A 51 -13.24 0.63 12.68
N VAL A 52 -12.17 1.01 13.37
CA VAL A 52 -12.12 2.20 14.22
C VAL A 52 -10.84 2.97 13.88
N SER A 53 -10.87 4.29 14.02
CA SER A 53 -9.69 5.12 13.82
C SER A 53 -9.41 5.98 15.05
N THR A 54 -8.14 6.35 15.22
CA THR A 54 -7.76 7.30 16.26
C THR A 54 -8.28 8.69 15.95
N ILE A 55 -8.79 9.39 16.96
CA ILE A 55 -9.28 10.76 16.88
C ILE A 55 -8.25 11.69 17.55
N GLY A 56 -8.11 12.93 17.07
CA GLY A 56 -7.30 13.97 17.72
C GLY A 56 -5.86 14.13 17.21
N SER A 57 -5.38 13.24 16.33
CA SER A 57 -4.13 13.40 15.59
C SER A 57 -4.41 13.58 14.09
N PRO A 58 -3.67 14.45 13.38
CA PRO A 58 -3.69 14.51 11.92
C PRO A 58 -3.24 13.17 11.31
N ALA A 59 -2.17 12.56 11.83
CA ALA A 59 -1.73 11.22 11.47
C ALA A 59 -2.62 10.16 12.15
N ARG A 60 -3.53 9.54 11.37
CA ARG A 60 -4.53 8.60 11.89
C ARG A 60 -4.01 7.17 11.86
N SER A 61 -4.36 6.40 12.88
CA SER A 61 -4.25 4.94 12.87
C SER A 61 -5.63 4.32 12.72
N TYR A 62 -5.72 3.29 11.87
CA TYR A 62 -6.92 2.55 11.54
C TYR A 62 -6.76 1.12 12.01
N TYR A 63 -7.65 0.69 12.90
CA TYR A 63 -7.78 -0.69 13.35
C TYR A 63 -8.97 -1.32 12.61
N ILE A 64 -8.69 -2.29 11.78
CA ILE A 64 -9.61 -2.87 10.81
C ILE A 64 -9.80 -4.35 11.14
N THR A 65 -11.06 -4.80 11.14
CA THR A 65 -11.42 -6.21 11.08
C THR A 65 -11.98 -6.50 9.69
N LEU A 66 -11.49 -7.54 9.04
CA LEU A 66 -11.95 -7.98 7.72
C LEU A 66 -12.00 -9.50 7.65
N LYS A 67 -12.74 -10.04 6.69
CA LYS A 67 -12.68 -11.45 6.31
C LYS A 67 -11.90 -11.60 5.02
N ALA A 68 -11.07 -12.63 4.98
CA ALA A 68 -10.30 -12.97 3.81
C ALA A 68 -10.33 -14.49 3.55
N VAL A 69 -10.13 -14.84 2.30
CA VAL A 69 -10.17 -16.21 1.80
C VAL A 69 -8.87 -16.56 1.09
N ASP A 70 -8.34 -17.76 1.36
CA ASP A 70 -7.25 -18.37 0.62
C ASP A 70 -7.60 -19.85 0.37
N GLY A 71 -7.92 -20.19 -0.88
CA GLY A 71 -8.49 -21.49 -1.23
C GLY A 71 -9.81 -21.76 -0.48
N SER A 72 -9.82 -22.77 0.38
CA SER A 72 -10.97 -23.12 1.25
C SER A 72 -10.89 -22.47 2.65
N SER A 73 -9.80 -21.77 2.95
CA SER A 73 -9.56 -21.17 4.27
C SER A 73 -10.20 -19.80 4.36
N HIS A 74 -11.26 -19.65 5.16
CA HIS A 74 -11.87 -18.35 5.46
C HIS A 74 -11.49 -17.89 6.87
N ASN A 75 -10.83 -16.73 6.96
CA ASN A 75 -10.29 -16.22 8.21
C ASN A 75 -10.73 -14.78 8.48
N ILE A 76 -10.92 -14.46 9.75
CA ILE A 76 -11.08 -13.08 10.21
C ILE A 76 -9.69 -12.53 10.50
N PHE A 77 -9.34 -11.41 9.91
CA PHE A 77 -8.09 -10.70 10.12
C PHE A 77 -8.29 -9.46 11.00
N GLU A 78 -7.26 -9.16 11.77
CA GLU A 78 -7.07 -7.92 12.49
C GLU A 78 -5.89 -7.18 11.87
N VAL A 79 -6.14 -5.97 11.40
CA VAL A 79 -5.18 -5.14 10.67
C VAL A 79 -5.06 -3.78 11.35
N LYS A 80 -3.83 -3.27 11.47
CA LYS A 80 -3.54 -1.88 11.85
C LYS A 80 -2.72 -1.22 10.75
N VAL A 81 -3.22 -0.11 10.25
CA VAL A 81 -2.49 0.79 9.35
C VAL A 81 -2.42 2.17 9.98
N SER A 82 -1.25 2.77 10.00
CA SER A 82 -1.02 4.12 10.49
C SER A 82 -0.55 5.00 9.33
N GLU A 83 -1.13 6.19 9.23
CA GLU A 83 -0.63 7.25 8.35
C GLU A 83 0.48 8.00 9.09
N ASP A 84 1.61 8.21 8.43
CA ASP A 84 2.70 9.02 8.99
C ASP A 84 2.39 10.52 8.86
N ARG A 85 1.83 10.92 7.72
CA ARG A 85 1.46 12.31 7.40
C ARG A 85 0.09 12.38 6.74
N VAL A 86 -0.64 13.46 7.00
CA VAL A 86 -1.90 13.77 6.32
C VAL A 86 -1.65 13.97 4.84
N ASN A 87 -2.51 13.42 3.98
CA ASN A 87 -2.48 13.60 2.52
C ASN A 87 -1.15 13.21 1.85
N ALA A 88 -0.33 12.38 2.49
CA ALA A 88 0.85 11.79 1.88
C ALA A 88 0.67 10.27 1.77
N PHE A 89 1.14 9.67 0.67
CA PHE A 89 1.27 8.22 0.60
C PHE A 89 2.49 7.79 1.43
N ALA A 90 2.31 7.77 2.74
CA ALA A 90 3.27 7.32 3.74
C ALA A 90 2.50 6.52 4.80
N LEU A 91 2.51 5.20 4.64
CA LEU A 91 1.68 4.26 5.39
C LEU A 91 2.54 3.19 6.06
N MET A 92 2.19 2.85 7.29
CA MET A 92 2.80 1.80 8.08
C MET A 92 1.76 0.74 8.42
N CYS A 93 2.04 -0.53 8.14
CA CYS A 93 1.25 -1.66 8.61
C CYS A 93 2.08 -2.51 9.57
N ASN A 94 1.74 -2.46 10.86
CA ASN A 94 2.44 -3.19 11.92
C ASN A 94 1.59 -4.30 12.56
N ILE A 95 0.28 -4.36 12.27
CA ILE A 95 -0.58 -5.49 12.65
C ILE A 95 -1.26 -5.99 11.38
N ALA A 96 -1.06 -7.26 11.07
CA ALA A 96 -1.89 -8.03 10.16
C ALA A 96 -1.77 -9.49 10.58
N ARG A 97 -2.83 -10.04 11.17
CA ARG A 97 -2.85 -11.41 11.68
C ARG A 97 -4.26 -11.98 11.67
N ILE A 98 -4.37 -13.30 11.68
CA ILE A 98 -5.64 -14.00 11.87
C ILE A 98 -6.08 -13.79 13.32
N ARG A 99 -7.37 -13.49 13.54
CA ARG A 99 -7.95 -13.31 14.87
C ARG A 99 -7.73 -14.57 15.71
N GLY A 100 -7.23 -14.39 16.92
CA GLY A 100 -6.88 -15.48 17.84
C GLY A 100 -5.39 -15.82 17.82
N ASP A 101 -4.62 -15.31 16.85
CA ASP A 101 -3.16 -15.37 16.90
C ASP A 101 -2.63 -14.47 18.02
N THR A 102 -1.85 -15.05 18.92
CA THR A 102 -1.23 -14.39 20.08
C THR A 102 0.21 -13.99 19.84
N SER A 103 0.70 -14.11 18.60
CA SER A 103 2.03 -13.66 18.21
C SER A 103 2.33 -12.27 18.77
N PRO A 104 3.49 -12.08 19.45
CA PRO A 104 3.80 -10.84 20.12
C PRO A 104 3.89 -9.71 19.10
N LEU A 105 3.19 -8.60 19.39
CA LEU A 105 3.33 -7.38 18.61
C LEU A 105 4.74 -6.85 18.82
N LYS A 106 5.57 -6.93 17.78
CA LYS A 106 6.91 -6.36 17.82
C LYS A 106 6.82 -4.84 17.74
N GLY A 107 7.68 -4.15 18.50
CA GLY A 107 7.54 -2.73 18.87
C GLY A 107 7.47 -1.73 17.70
N VAL A 108 7.11 -0.49 18.01
CA VAL A 108 7.06 0.62 17.05
C VAL A 108 8.48 1.14 16.80
N ILE A 109 8.91 1.18 15.53
CA ILE A 109 10.15 1.82 15.09
C ILE A 109 9.78 3.00 14.18
N LEU A 110 10.66 4.00 14.14
CA LEU A 110 10.57 5.14 13.24
C LEU A 110 10.49 4.67 11.78
N MET A 111 9.51 5.19 11.06
CA MET A 111 9.35 4.96 9.63
C MET A 111 10.50 5.64 8.90
N ASP A 112 11.11 4.95 7.95
CA ASP A 112 11.86 5.64 6.89
C ASP A 112 10.82 6.28 5.97
N ASP A 113 10.57 7.57 6.21
CA ASP A 113 9.60 8.39 5.48
C ASP A 113 10.24 9.10 4.27
N SER A 114 11.49 8.78 3.95
CA SER A 114 12.16 9.33 2.78
C SER A 114 11.40 8.91 1.53
N LEU A 115 10.91 9.92 0.80
CA LEU A 115 10.25 9.69 -0.48
C LEU A 115 11.24 9.04 -1.44
N PRO A 116 10.84 8.04 -2.21
CA PRO A 116 11.71 7.48 -3.22
C PRO A 116 12.05 8.57 -4.25
N GLU A 117 13.35 8.68 -4.53
CA GLU A 117 13.86 9.65 -5.48
C GLU A 117 13.39 9.28 -6.88
N TRP A 118 12.96 10.29 -7.62
CA TRP A 118 12.66 10.07 -9.02
C TRP A 118 13.99 9.89 -9.75
N PRO A 119 14.16 8.87 -10.60
CA PRO A 119 15.39 8.72 -11.37
C PRO A 119 15.61 9.99 -12.20
N PRO A 120 16.81 10.58 -12.17
CA PRO A 120 17.11 11.80 -12.91
C PRO A 120 17.09 11.51 -14.41
N GLN A 121 16.34 12.29 -15.22
CA GLN A 121 16.22 12.30 -16.71
C GLN A 121 16.14 10.97 -17.49
N GLU A 122 16.41 9.84 -16.86
CA GLU A 122 16.61 8.54 -17.45
C GLU A 122 15.40 7.67 -17.09
N ASP A 123 14.90 6.95 -18.09
CA ASP A 123 13.68 6.19 -17.97
C ASP A 123 13.91 4.97 -17.04
N PRO A 124 13.21 4.85 -15.89
CA PRO A 124 13.36 3.70 -15.00
C PRO A 124 13.06 2.37 -15.71
N PHE A 125 12.19 2.37 -16.73
CA PHE A 125 11.82 1.17 -17.47
C PHE A 125 12.93 0.66 -18.41
N GLU A 126 13.96 1.48 -18.68
CA GLU A 126 15.14 1.11 -19.48
C GLU A 126 16.32 0.67 -18.60
N LYS A 127 16.39 1.15 -17.35
CA LYS A 127 17.53 0.90 -16.44
C LYS A 127 17.32 -0.24 -15.47
N HIS A 128 16.10 -0.39 -15.00
CA HIS A 128 15.78 -1.30 -13.90
C HIS A 128 15.22 -2.61 -14.43
N TYR A 129 15.13 -3.61 -13.54
CA TYR A 129 14.53 -4.89 -13.92
C TYR A 129 13.06 -4.67 -14.27
N LEU A 130 12.70 -4.97 -15.51
CA LEU A 130 11.33 -4.92 -16.01
C LEU A 130 10.64 -6.26 -15.70
N ALA A 131 9.56 -6.20 -14.91
CA ALA A 131 8.77 -7.37 -14.56
C ALA A 131 8.13 -7.98 -15.83
N LYS A 132 8.20 -9.31 -15.93
CA LYS A 132 7.61 -10.08 -17.02
C LYS A 132 6.09 -10.19 -16.84
N ASP A 133 5.36 -10.40 -17.93
CA ASP A 133 3.89 -10.53 -17.90
C ASP A 133 3.40 -11.64 -16.94
N SER A 134 4.13 -12.77 -16.86
CA SER A 134 3.81 -13.84 -15.91
C SER A 134 3.96 -13.39 -14.45
N GLU A 135 5.00 -12.61 -14.16
CA GLU A 135 5.25 -12.06 -12.82
C GLU A 135 4.16 -11.04 -12.48
N LEU A 136 3.79 -10.19 -13.43
CA LEU A 136 2.69 -9.23 -13.27
C LEU A 136 1.36 -9.94 -13.00
N ALA A 137 1.03 -11.01 -13.72
CA ALA A 137 -0.20 -11.76 -13.55
C ALA A 137 -0.33 -12.35 -12.13
N ASP A 138 0.77 -12.90 -11.59
CA ASP A 138 0.79 -13.46 -10.23
C ASP A 138 0.72 -12.39 -9.13
N ASN A 139 1.04 -11.14 -9.46
CA ASN A 139 1.22 -10.04 -8.51
C ASN A 139 0.25 -8.86 -8.73
N ASP A 140 -0.68 -8.98 -9.68
CA ASP A 140 -1.57 -7.91 -10.14
C ASP A 140 -2.32 -7.23 -8.99
N GLU A 141 -2.80 -8.00 -8.01
CA GLU A 141 -3.59 -7.47 -6.90
C GLU A 141 -2.84 -6.43 -6.06
N TRP A 142 -1.58 -6.68 -5.70
CA TRP A 142 -0.82 -5.73 -4.87
C TRP A 142 -0.21 -4.60 -5.71
N ILE A 143 0.15 -4.86 -6.97
CA ILE A 143 0.59 -3.81 -7.91
C ILE A 143 -0.53 -2.79 -8.09
N ARG A 144 -1.76 -3.26 -8.33
CA ARG A 144 -2.94 -2.39 -8.42
C ARG A 144 -3.24 -1.70 -7.10
N LEU A 145 -3.04 -2.37 -5.96
CA LEU A 145 -3.18 -1.73 -4.64
C LEU A 145 -2.26 -0.52 -4.51
N TYR A 146 -1.00 -0.62 -4.94
CA TYR A 146 -0.02 0.46 -4.85
C TYR A 146 -0.42 1.69 -5.68
N VAL A 147 -0.88 1.47 -6.92
CA VAL A 147 -1.39 2.54 -7.78
C VAL A 147 -2.61 3.20 -7.14
N LYS A 148 -3.60 2.41 -6.69
CA LYS A 148 -4.83 2.95 -6.06
C LYS A 148 -4.51 3.75 -4.79
N LEU A 149 -3.54 3.31 -3.99
CA LEU A 149 -3.10 4.06 -2.81
C LEU A 149 -2.42 5.38 -3.20
N ALA A 150 -1.54 5.38 -4.19
CA ALA A 150 -0.85 6.59 -4.64
C ALA A 150 -1.83 7.64 -5.15
N VAL A 151 -2.84 7.23 -5.93
CA VAL A 151 -3.86 8.13 -6.46
C VAL A 151 -4.82 8.62 -5.37
N ALA A 152 -5.30 7.72 -4.50
CA ALA A 152 -6.17 8.12 -3.39
C ALA A 152 -5.48 9.12 -2.43
N LYS A 153 -4.15 9.06 -2.31
CA LYS A 153 -3.36 9.96 -1.47
C LYS A 153 -2.82 11.19 -2.20
N SER A 154 -2.98 11.30 -3.53
CA SER A 154 -2.63 12.50 -4.29
C SER A 154 -3.75 13.55 -4.33
N GLY A 155 -4.88 13.29 -3.66
CA GLY A 155 -6.07 14.14 -3.70
C GLY A 155 -6.96 13.94 -4.92
N ARG A 156 -6.59 13.01 -5.82
CA ARG A 156 -7.45 12.57 -6.93
C ARG A 156 -8.52 11.62 -6.41
N ALA A 157 -9.58 11.40 -7.19
CA ALA A 157 -10.64 10.45 -6.83
C ALA A 157 -10.03 9.07 -6.54
N SER A 158 -10.47 8.43 -5.46
CA SER A 158 -9.94 7.12 -5.04
C SER A 158 -10.36 5.96 -5.95
N GLU A 159 -11.34 6.20 -6.81
CA GLU A 159 -11.86 5.24 -7.79
C GLU A 159 -11.27 5.60 -9.14
N ILE A 160 -10.22 4.88 -9.50
CA ILE A 160 -9.62 4.93 -10.83
C ILE A 160 -9.68 3.55 -11.47
N ASP A 161 -9.99 3.57 -12.75
CA ASP A 161 -9.86 2.42 -13.64
C ASP A 161 -8.65 2.66 -14.55
N PHE A 162 -7.75 1.69 -14.54
CA PHE A 162 -6.47 1.80 -15.24
C PHE A 162 -5.99 0.45 -15.77
N GLU A 163 -5.19 0.53 -16.81
CA GLU A 163 -4.66 -0.61 -17.55
C GLU A 163 -3.19 -0.41 -17.97
N ASN A 164 -2.68 -1.36 -18.74
CA ASN A 164 -1.33 -1.32 -19.33
C ASN A 164 -0.21 -1.16 -18.29
N LEU A 165 -0.31 -1.94 -17.22
CA LEU A 165 0.68 -1.93 -16.14
C LEU A 165 2.05 -2.38 -16.65
N LYS A 166 3.04 -1.51 -16.51
CA LYS A 166 4.46 -1.86 -16.62
C LYS A 166 5.14 -1.58 -15.30
N VAL A 167 5.91 -2.55 -14.80
CA VAL A 167 6.59 -2.44 -13.50
C VAL A 167 8.08 -2.60 -13.68
N ALA A 168 8.83 -1.60 -13.26
CA ALA A 168 10.28 -1.63 -13.11
C ALA A 168 10.65 -1.59 -11.62
N MET A 169 11.76 -2.22 -11.23
CA MET A 169 12.22 -2.25 -9.84
C MET A 169 13.74 -2.19 -9.68
N ASP A 170 14.20 -1.51 -8.65
CA ASP A 170 15.64 -1.35 -8.34
C ASP A 170 16.30 -2.60 -7.72
N ALA A 171 15.52 -3.56 -7.22
CA ALA A 171 16.01 -4.78 -6.58
C ALA A 171 16.11 -5.94 -7.59
N SER A 172 17.33 -6.28 -8.02
CA SER A 172 17.57 -7.27 -9.07
C SER A 172 17.39 -8.73 -8.65
N ASP A 173 17.59 -9.07 -7.37
CA ASP A 173 17.78 -10.48 -6.98
C ASP A 173 16.53 -11.12 -6.32
N GLU A 174 15.68 -10.32 -5.66
CA GLU A 174 14.48 -10.81 -4.97
C GLU A 174 13.18 -10.63 -5.81
N GLY A 175 13.28 -9.95 -6.96
CA GLY A 175 12.16 -9.69 -7.87
C GLY A 175 10.95 -9.00 -7.20
N LEU A 176 9.74 -9.30 -7.69
CA LEU A 176 8.50 -8.70 -7.20
C LEU A 176 8.17 -9.01 -5.72
N ASN A 177 8.83 -9.98 -5.11
CA ASN A 177 8.68 -10.32 -3.69
C ASN A 177 9.71 -9.62 -2.79
N ALA A 178 10.56 -8.75 -3.36
CA ALA A 178 11.61 -8.05 -2.63
C ALA A 178 11.12 -7.34 -1.37
N LYS A 179 11.65 -7.66 -0.21
CA LYS A 179 11.20 -7.05 1.06
C LYS A 179 11.53 -5.56 1.16
N LYS A 180 12.53 -5.11 0.41
CA LYS A 180 12.89 -3.71 0.26
C LYS A 180 13.18 -3.43 -1.22
N ALA A 181 12.40 -2.54 -1.82
CA ALA A 181 12.58 -2.14 -3.22
C ALA A 181 11.78 -0.87 -3.53
N ASP A 182 12.25 -0.10 -4.50
CA ASP A 182 11.53 0.98 -5.15
C ASP A 182 10.89 0.44 -6.44
N PHE A 183 9.56 0.53 -6.51
CA PHE A 183 8.75 0.09 -7.65
C PHE A 183 8.31 1.30 -8.48
N TYR A 184 8.59 1.24 -9.77
CA TYR A 184 8.11 2.18 -10.77
C TYR A 184 6.98 1.53 -11.54
N ILE A 185 5.78 2.09 -11.46
CA ILE A 185 4.56 1.52 -12.05
C ILE A 185 3.99 2.52 -13.04
N ARG A 186 4.11 2.21 -14.34
CA ARG A 186 3.46 2.96 -15.42
C ARG A 186 2.09 2.36 -15.68
N TYR A 187 1.09 3.22 -15.84
CA TYR A 187 -0.28 2.82 -16.13
C TYR A 187 -0.97 3.89 -16.99
N ARG A 188 -2.01 3.48 -17.71
CA ARG A 188 -2.92 4.40 -18.40
C ARG A 188 -4.20 4.52 -17.59
N ASP A 189 -4.55 5.74 -17.21
CA ASP A 189 -5.87 6.04 -16.64
C ASP A 189 -6.90 6.02 -17.77
N LEU A 190 -8.02 5.32 -17.61
CA LEU A 190 -9.03 5.22 -18.66
C LEU A 190 -9.83 6.51 -18.87
N HIS A 191 -9.68 7.50 -18.00
CA HIS A 191 -10.36 8.79 -18.08
C HIS A 191 -9.43 9.93 -18.55
N GLU A 192 -8.14 9.66 -18.76
CA GLU A 192 -7.15 10.65 -19.20
C GLU A 192 -6.36 10.10 -20.41
N ASP A 193 -5.94 11.00 -21.30
CA ASP A 193 -5.27 10.62 -22.56
C ASP A 193 -3.75 10.44 -22.39
N HIS A 194 -3.25 10.37 -21.16
CA HIS A 194 -1.83 10.36 -20.84
C HIS A 194 -1.47 9.22 -19.90
N ASP A 195 -0.24 8.72 -20.05
CA ASP A 195 0.29 7.73 -19.14
C ASP A 195 0.71 8.39 -17.82
N HIS A 196 0.47 7.68 -16.73
CA HIS A 196 0.93 8.06 -15.40
C HIS A 196 2.02 7.11 -14.95
N VAL A 197 2.86 7.62 -14.04
CA VAL A 197 3.83 6.78 -13.36
C VAL A 197 3.76 7.05 -11.87
N THR A 198 3.65 5.98 -11.12
CA THR A 198 3.75 5.97 -9.66
C THR A 198 5.07 5.34 -9.24
N ILE A 199 5.73 5.96 -8.26
CA ILE A 199 6.89 5.39 -7.58
C ILE A 199 6.49 5.01 -6.15
N VAL A 200 6.77 3.77 -5.75
CA VAL A 200 6.48 3.26 -4.41
C VAL A 200 7.68 2.52 -3.84
N ARG A 201 8.19 3.00 -2.72
CA ARG A 201 9.13 2.29 -1.86
C ARG A 201 8.36 1.35 -0.95
N ARG A 202 8.67 0.05 -1.05
CA ARG A 202 8.32 -0.96 -0.04
C ARG A 202 9.52 -1.17 0.86
N SER A 203 9.31 -1.23 2.17
CA SER A 203 10.34 -1.71 3.10
C SER A 203 9.73 -2.54 4.24
N PHE A 204 10.33 -3.70 4.49
CA PHE A 204 10.08 -4.48 5.70
C PHE A 204 11.20 -4.24 6.72
N VAL A 205 10.80 -3.80 7.91
CA VAL A 205 11.73 -3.74 9.05
C VAL A 205 11.81 -5.15 9.65
N GLN A 206 12.88 -5.87 9.32
CA GLN A 206 13.07 -7.31 9.57
C GLN A 206 12.90 -7.69 11.05
N ASP A 207 13.34 -6.81 11.95
CA ASP A 207 13.23 -7.03 13.39
C ASP A 207 11.78 -7.14 13.84
N ASN A 208 10.89 -6.30 13.30
CA ASN A 208 9.52 -6.13 13.81
C ASN A 208 8.41 -6.56 12.83
N GLY A 209 8.78 -6.95 11.61
CA GLY A 209 7.84 -7.35 10.56
C GLY A 209 6.90 -6.22 10.12
N ILE A 210 7.30 -4.97 10.29
CA ILE A 210 6.49 -3.80 9.89
C ILE A 210 6.65 -3.59 8.38
N LEU A 211 5.54 -3.45 7.66
CA LEU A 211 5.52 -3.04 6.25
C LEU A 211 5.37 -1.51 6.19
N ASN A 212 6.32 -0.83 5.56
CA ASN A 212 6.19 0.58 5.20
C ASN A 212 5.99 0.72 3.69
N LEU A 213 5.07 1.61 3.32
CA LEU A 213 4.82 2.02 1.94
C LEU A 213 4.92 3.53 1.85
N VAL A 214 5.87 4.01 1.03
CA VAL A 214 6.06 5.43 0.76
C VAL A 214 6.01 5.63 -0.75
N GLY A 215 5.20 6.56 -1.24
CA GLY A 215 5.09 6.76 -2.67
C GLY A 215 4.51 8.09 -3.10
N ARG A 216 4.42 8.25 -4.41
CA ARG A 216 3.80 9.40 -5.09
C ARG A 216 3.48 9.05 -6.54
N THR A 217 2.51 9.75 -7.11
CA THR A 217 2.15 9.63 -8.54
C THR A 217 2.47 10.93 -9.28
N ARG A 218 2.76 10.84 -10.58
CA ARG A 218 2.97 11.96 -11.51
C ARG A 218 2.33 11.66 -12.87
N SER A 219 1.76 12.68 -13.53
CA SER A 219 1.41 12.62 -14.95
C SER A 219 2.67 12.83 -15.80
N LEU A 220 2.79 12.12 -16.92
CA LEU A 220 3.92 12.24 -17.85
C LEU A 220 3.81 13.41 -18.84
N GLU A 221 2.85 14.33 -18.66
CA GLU A 221 2.66 15.55 -19.47
C GLU A 221 3.88 16.51 -19.55
N SER A 222 5.01 16.19 -18.92
CA SER A 222 6.16 17.10 -18.74
C SER A 222 7.55 16.44 -18.76
N ILE A 223 7.75 15.33 -19.50
CA ILE A 223 9.13 14.98 -19.90
C ILE A 223 9.46 15.87 -21.10
N PRO A 224 10.38 16.87 -20.98
CA PRO A 224 10.83 17.60 -22.15
C PRO A 224 11.43 16.58 -23.12
N GLU A 225 10.94 16.59 -24.36
CA GLU A 225 11.58 15.87 -25.46
C GLU A 225 13.08 16.18 -25.42
N LYS A 226 13.92 15.14 -25.53
CA LYS A 226 15.37 15.32 -25.65
C LYS A 226 15.62 16.37 -26.72
N PRO A 227 16.37 17.45 -26.47
CA PRO A 227 16.75 18.36 -27.53
C PRO A 227 17.53 17.55 -28.57
N THR A 228 16.94 17.42 -29.75
CA THR A 228 17.59 16.83 -30.91
C THR A 228 18.73 17.77 -31.30
N PHE A 229 19.94 17.46 -30.87
CA PHE A 229 21.11 18.15 -31.39
C PHE A 229 21.27 17.74 -32.85
N ALA A 230 20.93 18.65 -33.76
CA ALA A 230 21.30 18.53 -35.17
C ALA A 230 22.81 18.71 -35.29
N CYS A 231 23.50 17.71 -35.84
CA CYS A 231 24.86 17.84 -36.36
C CYS A 231 24.86 18.60 -37.69
#